data_AF-A0A5N6RV34-F1
#
_entry.id   AF-A0A5N6RV34-F1
#
_cell.length_a   1.000
_cell.length_b   1.000
_cell.length_c   1.000
_cell.angle_alpha   90.00
_cell.angle_beta   90.00
_cell.angle_gamma   90.00
#
_symmetry.space_group_name_H-M   'P 1'
#
loop_
_entity.id
_entity.type
_entity.pdbx_description
1 polymer ?
#
loop_
_entity_poly.entity_id
_entity_poly.type
_entity_poly.pdbx_seq_one_letter_code
_entity_poly.pdbx_strand_id
1 'polypeptide(L)'
;MALTPEELADIRTRIPQRPSTDIPMPYEDLVRKILAEGTLKSDRTGTGTVSLFGQQMRFDLSEGFPLLTTKTVFFKGIAYELLWFLKGSHNIKYLLDHNVHIWDEWADENGDLGPVYGVQWRSWPAPTPDDPNCTIDQIANVLNLIKTQPDSRRMVVSAWNPAEVEKMALPPCHALFQFYVADGRLSCQLYQRSCDMFLGVPFNIASYSLLTMMMAQQTGLEPGEFVWTGGDCHIYDNHIDQVLEQLGREPYPYPQMKIRKADSLFGYDYEDFEIVGYQHHPTIKAPIAV
;
A
#
# COMPACT_ATOMS: atom_id res chain seq x y z
N MET A 1 -16.02 -10.64 18.87
CA MET A 1 -16.67 -11.91 18.48
C MET A 1 -17.03 -11.75 17.02
N ALA A 2 -16.86 -12.81 16.22
CA ALA A 2 -17.19 -12.77 14.81
C ALA A 2 -18.69 -12.49 14.61
N LEU A 3 -19.02 -11.73 13.58
CA LEU A 3 -20.39 -11.41 13.22
C LEU A 3 -21.18 -12.65 12.82
N THR A 4 -22.46 -12.65 13.17
CA THR A 4 -23.46 -13.59 12.68
C THR A 4 -24.07 -13.12 11.37
N PRO A 5 -24.70 -14.03 10.58
CA PRO A 5 -25.43 -13.63 9.37
C PRO A 5 -26.55 -12.62 9.63
N GLU A 6 -27.19 -12.67 10.80
CA GLU A 6 -28.25 -11.74 11.20
C GLU A 6 -27.69 -10.33 11.46
N GLU A 7 -26.55 -10.23 12.15
CA GLU A 7 -25.86 -8.95 12.36
C GLU A 7 -25.35 -8.35 11.05
N LEU A 8 -24.80 -9.16 10.13
CA LEU A 8 -24.39 -8.67 8.82
C LEU A 8 -25.61 -8.19 7.99
N ALA A 9 -26.75 -8.88 8.09
CA ALA A 9 -27.97 -8.43 7.44
C ALA A 9 -28.43 -7.06 7.98
N ASP A 10 -28.37 -6.84 9.29
CA ASP A 10 -28.63 -5.52 9.90
C ASP A 10 -27.66 -4.45 9.38
N ILE A 11 -26.34 -4.73 9.40
CA ILE A 11 -25.30 -3.80 8.92
C ILE A 11 -25.58 -3.36 7.48
N ARG A 12 -26.01 -4.29 6.62
CA ARG A 12 -26.33 -3.99 5.20
C ARG A 12 -27.45 -2.98 5.03
N THR A 13 -28.39 -2.90 5.98
CA THR A 13 -29.46 -1.90 5.94
C THR A 13 -28.98 -0.49 6.29
N ARG A 14 -27.81 -0.37 6.94
CA ARG A 14 -27.25 0.88 7.45
C ARG A 14 -26.08 1.41 6.64
N ILE A 15 -25.72 0.77 5.51
CA ILE A 15 -24.63 1.23 4.65
C ILE A 15 -24.98 2.63 4.11
N PRO A 16 -24.15 3.66 4.37
CA PRO A 16 -24.41 4.99 3.83
C PRO A 16 -24.37 4.99 2.30
N GLN A 17 -25.35 5.67 1.70
CA GLN A 17 -25.41 5.87 0.26
C GLN A 17 -24.16 6.62 -0.23
N ARG A 18 -23.72 6.31 -1.46
CA ARG A 18 -22.64 7.06 -2.10
C ARG A 18 -23.07 8.52 -2.27
N PRO A 19 -22.29 9.51 -1.78
CA PRO A 19 -22.59 10.92 -1.99
C PRO A 19 -22.69 11.26 -3.49
N SER A 20 -23.57 12.21 -3.82
CA SER A 20 -23.68 12.76 -5.17
C SER A 20 -22.58 13.81 -5.36
N THR A 21 -21.45 13.39 -5.90
CA THR A 21 -20.26 14.22 -6.14
C THR A 21 -19.47 13.67 -7.32
N ASP A 22 -18.78 14.57 -8.03
CA ASP A 22 -17.86 14.26 -9.12
C ASP A 22 -16.47 13.86 -8.61
N ILE A 23 -16.22 13.94 -7.30
CA ILE A 23 -14.96 13.50 -6.70
C ILE A 23 -14.85 11.97 -6.80
N PRO A 24 -13.75 11.42 -7.36
CA PRO A 24 -13.52 10.00 -7.40
C PRO A 24 -13.42 9.40 -5.98
N MET A 25 -14.12 8.28 -5.75
CA MET A 25 -14.12 7.56 -4.46
C MET A 25 -13.91 6.04 -4.63
N PRO A 26 -12.93 5.58 -5.44
CA PRO A 26 -12.78 4.17 -5.77
C PRO A 26 -12.61 3.27 -4.53
N TYR A 27 -11.92 3.79 -3.50
CA TYR A 27 -11.76 3.09 -2.22
C TYR A 27 -13.09 2.94 -1.48
N GLU A 28 -13.82 4.03 -1.24
CA GLU A 28 -15.08 3.98 -0.50
C GLU A 28 -16.15 3.19 -1.27
N ASP A 29 -16.13 3.25 -2.59
CA ASP A 29 -17.03 2.47 -3.45
C ASP A 29 -16.74 0.96 -3.31
N LEU A 30 -15.46 0.56 -3.25
CA LEU A 30 -15.10 -0.82 -2.98
C LEU A 30 -15.47 -1.25 -1.54
N VAL A 31 -15.27 -0.39 -0.55
CA VAL A 31 -15.66 -0.68 0.84
C VAL A 31 -17.18 -0.86 0.98
N ARG A 32 -18.00 -0.01 0.34
CA ARG A 32 -19.45 -0.19 0.25
C ARG A 32 -19.80 -1.54 -0.37
N LYS A 33 -19.14 -1.89 -1.48
CA LYS A 33 -19.35 -3.17 -2.16
C LYS A 33 -19.03 -4.37 -1.27
N ILE A 34 -17.93 -4.32 -0.51
CA ILE A 34 -17.56 -5.39 0.43
C ILE A 34 -18.64 -5.57 1.51
N LEU A 35 -19.15 -4.49 2.11
CA LEU A 35 -20.24 -4.62 3.09
C LEU A 35 -21.54 -5.17 2.46
N ALA A 36 -21.87 -4.73 1.26
CA ALA A 36 -23.10 -5.11 0.57
C ALA A 36 -23.09 -6.57 0.09
N GLU A 37 -21.97 -7.03 -0.48
CA GLU A 37 -21.88 -8.30 -1.21
C GLU A 37 -20.96 -9.32 -0.53
N GLY A 38 -20.10 -8.89 0.39
CA GLY A 38 -19.06 -9.70 1.00
C GLY A 38 -19.60 -10.84 1.86
N THR A 39 -18.75 -11.84 2.05
CA THR A 39 -19.08 -13.06 2.82
C THR A 39 -18.40 -13.02 4.18
N LEU A 40 -19.10 -13.49 5.22
CA LEU A 40 -18.51 -13.72 6.53
C LEU A 40 -17.44 -14.80 6.45
N LYS A 41 -16.25 -14.50 6.97
CA LYS A 41 -15.11 -15.40 7.01
C LYS A 41 -14.46 -15.34 8.38
N SER A 42 -14.14 -16.52 8.91
CA SER A 42 -13.17 -16.61 9.99
C SER A 42 -11.78 -16.27 9.46
N ASP A 43 -10.93 -15.76 10.35
CA ASP A 43 -9.57 -15.36 10.04
C ASP A 43 -8.60 -15.81 11.15
N ARG A 44 -7.30 -15.69 10.91
CA ARG A 44 -6.25 -16.14 11.84
C ARG A 44 -6.26 -15.43 13.19
N THR A 45 -6.78 -14.21 13.26
CA THR A 45 -6.83 -13.39 14.49
C THR A 45 -8.02 -13.75 15.39
N GLY A 46 -9.00 -14.50 14.86
CA GLY A 46 -10.24 -14.82 15.56
C GLY A 46 -11.23 -13.65 15.65
N THR A 47 -10.95 -12.52 14.98
CA THR A 47 -11.83 -11.34 14.95
C THR A 47 -13.07 -11.61 14.10
N GLY A 48 -12.88 -12.28 12.95
CA GLY A 48 -13.88 -12.39 11.89
C GLY A 48 -13.77 -11.23 10.89
N THR A 49 -14.23 -11.50 9.66
CA THR A 49 -14.18 -10.55 8.55
C THR A 49 -15.41 -10.65 7.66
N VAL A 50 -15.72 -9.56 6.96
CA VAL A 50 -16.56 -9.54 5.75
C VAL A 50 -15.64 -9.31 4.55
N SER A 51 -15.62 -10.23 3.59
CA SER A 51 -14.66 -10.13 2.48
C SER A 51 -15.18 -10.47 1.08
N LEU A 52 -14.49 -9.91 0.09
CA LEU A 52 -14.59 -10.24 -1.34
C LEU A 52 -13.22 -10.66 -1.86
N PHE A 53 -13.20 -11.59 -2.80
CA PHE A 53 -11.96 -12.05 -3.44
C PHE A 53 -11.80 -11.44 -4.84
N GLY A 54 -10.61 -10.89 -5.13
CA GLY A 54 -10.25 -10.38 -6.45
C GLY A 54 -10.96 -9.07 -6.80
N GLN A 55 -10.37 -7.93 -6.42
CA GLN A 55 -10.91 -6.60 -6.69
C GLN A 55 -9.83 -5.69 -7.28
N GLN A 56 -10.22 -4.63 -7.99
CA GLN A 56 -9.28 -3.69 -8.59
C GLN A 56 -9.77 -2.24 -8.45
N MET A 57 -8.85 -1.34 -8.17
CA MET A 57 -9.05 0.12 -8.14
C MET A 57 -8.01 0.80 -9.03
N ARG A 58 -8.33 1.99 -9.53
CA ARG A 58 -7.46 2.79 -10.39
C ARG A 58 -7.45 4.23 -9.91
N PHE A 59 -6.26 4.84 -9.90
CA PHE A 59 -6.02 6.20 -9.46
C PHE A 59 -5.16 6.92 -10.51
N ASP A 60 -5.69 8.02 -11.06
CA ASP A 60 -4.93 8.88 -11.98
C ASP A 60 -4.00 9.79 -11.17
N LEU A 61 -2.69 9.58 -11.30
CA LEU A 61 -1.68 10.33 -10.56
C LEU A 61 -1.35 11.68 -11.21
N SER A 62 -1.87 11.96 -12.41
CA SER A 62 -1.71 13.26 -13.06
C SER A 62 -2.74 14.30 -12.59
N GLU A 63 -3.85 13.85 -12.00
CA GLU A 63 -4.87 14.73 -11.42
C GLU A 63 -4.63 15.03 -9.93
N GLY A 64 -3.94 14.15 -9.21
CA GLY A 64 -3.59 14.36 -7.80
C GLY A 64 -2.96 13.15 -7.13
N PHE A 65 -2.66 13.28 -5.83
CA PHE A 65 -2.07 12.22 -5.02
C PHE A 65 -3.17 11.53 -4.19
N PRO A 66 -3.45 10.23 -4.39
CA PRO A 66 -4.59 9.53 -3.78
C PRO A 66 -4.37 9.24 -2.28
N LEU A 67 -4.34 10.30 -1.49
CA LEU A 67 -4.38 10.29 -0.04
C LEU A 67 -5.83 10.53 0.38
N LEU A 68 -6.46 9.50 0.96
CA LEU A 68 -7.89 9.54 1.28
C LEU A 68 -8.24 10.75 2.14
N THR A 69 -9.40 11.34 1.86
CA THR A 69 -9.86 12.57 2.52
C THR A 69 -11.01 12.31 3.49
N THR A 70 -11.70 11.18 3.38
CA THR A 70 -12.78 10.74 4.30
C THR A 70 -12.28 10.37 5.69
N LYS A 71 -10.96 10.23 5.88
CA LYS A 71 -10.26 10.19 7.17
C LYS A 71 -8.80 10.60 6.99
N THR A 72 -8.14 11.03 8.07
CA THR A 72 -6.70 11.26 8.04
C THR A 72 -5.92 9.97 7.81
N VAL A 73 -5.00 9.98 6.86
CA VAL A 73 -3.97 8.94 6.65
C VAL A 73 -2.60 9.42 7.16
N PHE A 74 -1.83 8.55 7.82
CA PHE A 74 -0.54 8.87 8.43
C PHE A 74 0.60 8.94 7.39
N PHE A 75 0.68 10.05 6.64
CA PHE A 75 1.66 10.21 5.56
C PHE A 75 3.13 10.12 6.02
N LYS A 76 3.47 10.64 7.20
CA LYS A 76 4.84 10.52 7.73
C LYS A 76 5.27 9.05 7.79
N GLY A 77 4.41 8.17 8.31
CA GLY A 77 4.67 6.73 8.30
C GLY A 77 4.87 6.17 6.90
N ILE A 78 4.00 6.55 5.95
CA ILE A 78 4.08 6.10 4.55
C ILE A 78 5.43 6.43 3.92
N ALA A 79 5.85 7.69 4.03
CA ALA A 79 7.09 8.15 3.41
C ALA A 79 8.32 7.45 4.02
N TYR A 80 8.42 7.41 5.36
CA TYR A 80 9.55 6.75 6.02
C TYR A 80 9.58 5.24 5.78
N GLU A 81 8.42 4.57 5.75
CA GLU A 81 8.35 3.15 5.40
C GLU A 81 8.83 2.88 3.98
N LEU A 82 8.38 3.68 3.01
CA LEU A 82 8.81 3.54 1.63
C LEU A 82 10.32 3.77 1.48
N LEU A 83 10.86 4.80 2.12
CA LEU A 83 12.30 5.06 2.15
C LEU A 83 13.07 3.91 2.81
N TRP A 84 12.52 3.34 3.88
CA TRP A 84 13.08 2.18 4.57
C TRP A 84 13.11 0.92 3.69
N PHE A 85 12.03 0.62 2.95
CA PHE A 85 12.00 -0.43 1.94
C PHE A 85 13.05 -0.19 0.86
N LEU A 86 13.13 1.04 0.33
CA LEU A 86 14.11 1.41 -0.69
C LEU A 86 15.55 1.34 -0.17
N LYS A 87 15.82 1.45 1.14
CA LYS A 87 17.14 1.22 1.73
C LYS A 87 17.50 -0.27 1.86
N GLY A 88 16.57 -1.17 1.59
CA GLY A 88 16.80 -2.61 1.70
C GLY A 88 16.86 -3.14 3.14
N SER A 89 16.36 -2.36 4.10
CA SER A 89 16.49 -2.68 5.51
C SER A 89 15.52 -3.79 5.95
N HIS A 90 15.94 -4.55 6.96
CA HIS A 90 15.14 -5.54 7.69
C HIS A 90 14.90 -5.14 9.14
N ASN A 91 15.56 -4.10 9.62
CA ASN A 91 15.52 -3.68 11.03
C ASN A 91 14.74 -2.36 11.18
N ILE A 92 13.86 -2.30 12.17
CA ILE A 92 12.96 -1.16 12.42
C ILE A 92 13.65 0.07 13.01
N LYS A 93 14.94 -0.01 13.39
CA LYS A 93 15.68 1.11 14.00
C LYS A 93 15.53 2.43 13.24
N TYR A 94 15.64 2.40 11.91
CA TYR A 94 15.46 3.61 11.10
C TYR A 94 14.04 4.20 11.25
N LEU A 95 13.01 3.37 11.34
CA LEU A 95 11.63 3.84 11.57
C LEU A 95 11.48 4.44 12.98
N LEU A 96 12.03 3.76 13.99
CA LEU A 96 12.02 4.23 15.38
C LEU A 96 12.75 5.56 15.56
N ASP A 97 13.93 5.71 14.94
CA ASP A 97 14.72 6.95 14.96
C ASP A 97 13.93 8.15 14.40
N HIS A 98 12.93 7.90 13.55
CA HIS A 98 12.03 8.91 12.97
C HIS A 98 10.64 8.93 13.62
N ASN A 99 10.45 8.25 14.75
CA ASN A 99 9.20 8.14 15.49
C ASN A 99 8.06 7.54 14.65
N VAL A 100 8.35 6.45 13.95
CA VAL A 100 7.39 5.64 13.17
C VAL A 100 7.38 4.23 13.75
N HIS A 101 6.23 3.81 14.27
CA HIS A 101 6.05 2.60 15.09
C HIS A 101 5.13 1.56 14.44
N ILE A 102 5.01 1.60 13.11
CA ILE A 102 4.02 0.79 12.37
C ILE A 102 4.42 -0.68 12.23
N TRP A 103 5.66 -1.04 12.60
CA TRP A 103 6.20 -2.40 12.51
C TRP A 103 6.52 -3.03 13.87
N ASP A 104 6.30 -2.30 14.98
CA ASP A 104 6.74 -2.67 16.33
C ASP A 104 6.22 -4.05 16.78
N GLU A 105 4.93 -4.32 16.53
CA GLU A 105 4.28 -5.58 16.95
C GLU A 105 4.83 -6.83 16.26
N TRP A 106 5.56 -6.68 15.15
CA TRP A 106 6.15 -7.80 14.41
C TRP A 106 7.66 -7.94 14.63
N ALA A 107 8.33 -6.91 15.14
CA ALA A 107 9.77 -6.93 15.30
C ALA A 107 10.19 -7.80 16.50
N ASP A 108 11.32 -8.49 16.37
CA ASP A 108 11.90 -9.22 17.49
C ASP A 108 12.53 -8.27 18.53
N GLU A 109 13.13 -8.83 19.59
CA GLU A 109 13.80 -8.06 20.66
C GLU A 109 14.94 -7.15 20.19
N ASN A 110 15.50 -7.40 18.99
CA ASN A 110 16.55 -6.60 18.36
C ASN A 110 16.02 -5.65 17.29
N GLY A 111 14.71 -5.65 17.06
CA GLY A 111 14.06 -4.85 16.01
C GLY A 111 14.12 -5.48 14.62
N ASP A 112 14.45 -6.77 14.50
CA ASP A 112 14.56 -7.48 13.22
C ASP A 112 13.19 -8.03 12.75
N LEU A 113 12.94 -7.97 11.44
CA LEU A 113 11.74 -8.50 10.79
C LEU A 113 12.02 -9.70 9.88
N GLY A 114 13.28 -10.13 9.78
CA GLY A 114 13.74 -11.11 8.81
C GLY A 114 13.76 -10.56 7.38
N PRO A 115 13.78 -11.42 6.35
CA PRO A 115 14.01 -11.01 4.97
C PRO A 115 12.72 -10.47 4.31
N VAL A 116 12.09 -9.45 4.92
CA VAL A 116 10.86 -8.81 4.44
C VAL A 116 11.12 -7.91 3.21
N TYR A 117 10.13 -7.10 2.83
CA TYR A 117 10.08 -6.27 1.61
C TYR A 117 11.41 -5.65 1.20
N GLY A 118 12.07 -4.85 2.06
CA GLY A 118 13.30 -4.16 1.70
C GLY A 118 14.40 -5.12 1.23
N VAL A 119 14.61 -6.20 1.99
CA VAL A 119 15.57 -7.25 1.63
C VAL A 119 15.21 -7.86 0.29
N GLN A 120 13.96 -8.24 0.07
CA GLN A 120 13.55 -8.83 -1.21
C GLN A 120 13.68 -7.82 -2.36
N TRP A 121 13.43 -6.53 -2.15
CA TRP A 121 13.48 -5.52 -3.20
C TRP A 121 14.89 -5.17 -3.65
N ARG A 122 15.84 -5.09 -2.70
CA ARG A 122 17.19 -4.57 -2.93
C ARG A 122 18.27 -5.64 -2.89
N SER A 123 18.00 -6.78 -2.26
CA SER A 123 18.98 -7.81 -1.93
C SER A 123 18.37 -9.22 -2.01
N TRP A 124 17.51 -9.49 -3.01
CA TRP A 124 16.87 -10.80 -3.17
C TRP A 124 17.93 -11.91 -3.26
N PRO A 125 17.95 -12.92 -2.38
CA PRO A 125 18.98 -13.96 -2.39
C PRO A 125 18.95 -14.78 -3.69
N ALA A 126 20.08 -14.82 -4.39
CA ALA A 126 20.25 -15.52 -5.65
C ALA A 126 21.63 -16.21 -5.73
N PRO A 127 21.95 -17.10 -4.76
CA PRO A 127 23.27 -17.72 -4.67
C PRO A 127 23.59 -18.50 -5.93
N THR A 128 24.87 -18.45 -6.32
CA THR A 128 25.43 -19.20 -7.44
C THR A 128 26.60 -20.08 -6.94
N PRO A 129 27.06 -21.07 -7.73
CA PRO A 129 28.24 -21.84 -7.36
C PRO A 129 29.50 -20.97 -7.15
N ASP A 130 29.62 -19.87 -7.91
CA ASP A 130 30.79 -18.99 -7.88
C ASP A 130 30.66 -17.85 -6.86
N ASP A 131 29.42 -17.44 -6.56
CA ASP A 131 29.11 -16.43 -5.55
C ASP A 131 27.91 -16.88 -4.69
N PRO A 132 28.15 -17.48 -3.52
CA PRO A 132 27.11 -17.93 -2.61
C PRO A 132 26.36 -16.77 -1.92
N ASN A 133 26.86 -15.53 -2.02
CA ASN A 133 26.23 -14.33 -1.44
C ASN A 133 25.60 -13.44 -2.51
N CYS A 134 25.49 -13.92 -3.76
CA CYS A 134 24.89 -13.17 -4.86
C CYS A 134 23.46 -12.76 -4.51
N THR A 135 23.12 -11.51 -4.83
CA THR A 135 21.78 -10.94 -4.62
C THR A 135 21.31 -10.19 -5.86
N ILE A 136 19.99 -10.03 -5.98
CA ILE A 136 19.35 -9.28 -7.06
C ILE A 136 18.72 -8.01 -6.50
N ASP A 137 19.16 -6.86 -7.01
CA ASP A 137 18.53 -5.56 -6.78
C ASP A 137 17.42 -5.32 -7.81
N GLN A 138 16.19 -5.73 -7.46
CA GLN A 138 15.03 -5.63 -8.35
C GLN A 138 14.67 -4.17 -8.65
N ILE A 139 14.79 -3.26 -7.67
CA ILE A 139 14.50 -1.83 -7.88
C ILE A 139 15.47 -1.20 -8.86
N ALA A 140 16.78 -1.42 -8.69
CA ALA A 140 17.77 -0.88 -9.61
C ALA A 140 17.61 -1.45 -11.03
N ASN A 141 17.32 -2.75 -11.14
CA ASN A 141 17.04 -3.40 -12.42
C ASN A 141 15.85 -2.76 -13.13
N VAL A 142 14.73 -2.55 -12.42
CA VAL A 142 13.54 -1.91 -13.00
C VAL A 142 13.81 -0.45 -13.36
N LEU A 143 14.50 0.31 -12.50
CA LEU A 143 14.88 1.69 -12.80
C LEU A 143 15.73 1.78 -14.08
N ASN A 144 16.64 0.84 -14.29
CA ASN A 144 17.43 0.74 -15.51
C ASN A 144 16.56 0.35 -16.73
N LEU A 145 15.65 -0.61 -16.56
CA LEU A 145 14.72 -1.02 -17.63
C LEU A 145 13.83 0.14 -18.09
N ILE A 146 13.25 0.92 -17.16
CA ILE A 146 12.44 2.09 -17.52
C ILE A 146 13.24 3.07 -18.39
N LYS A 147 14.52 3.30 -18.06
CA LYS A 147 15.39 4.23 -18.79
C LYS A 147 15.85 3.72 -20.15
N THR A 148 16.12 2.41 -20.26
CA THR A 148 16.82 1.83 -21.42
C THR A 148 15.92 1.02 -22.34
N GLN A 149 14.83 0.45 -21.82
CA GLN A 149 13.90 -0.45 -22.49
C GLN A 149 12.46 -0.22 -21.97
N PRO A 150 11.88 0.99 -22.16
CA PRO A 150 10.58 1.36 -21.57
C PRO A 150 9.41 0.47 -22.00
N ASP A 151 9.49 -0.15 -23.19
CA ASP A 151 8.47 -1.11 -23.68
C ASP A 151 8.58 -2.51 -23.03
N SER A 152 9.53 -2.69 -22.11
CA SER A 152 9.76 -3.97 -21.44
C SER A 152 8.54 -4.37 -20.60
N ARG A 153 7.96 -5.52 -20.92
CA ARG A 153 6.89 -6.13 -20.14
C ARG A 153 7.39 -6.91 -18.91
N ARG A 154 8.64 -6.67 -18.50
CA ARG A 154 9.35 -7.39 -17.42
C ARG A 154 9.79 -6.47 -16.28
N MET A 155 9.24 -5.26 -16.22
CA MET A 155 9.50 -4.28 -15.15
C MET A 155 8.74 -4.68 -13.88
N VAL A 156 9.12 -5.79 -13.26
CA VAL A 156 8.41 -6.42 -12.13
C VAL A 156 9.33 -6.50 -10.91
N VAL A 157 8.75 -6.28 -9.74
CA VAL A 157 9.40 -6.46 -8.44
C VAL A 157 8.52 -7.38 -7.60
N SER A 158 9.12 -8.41 -7.00
CA SER A 158 8.44 -9.35 -6.09
C SER A 158 8.98 -9.21 -4.67
N ALA A 159 8.10 -9.21 -3.68
CA ALA A 159 8.46 -9.46 -2.28
C ALA A 159 8.13 -10.90 -1.85
N TRP A 160 7.34 -11.63 -2.65
CA TRP A 160 6.94 -12.99 -2.32
C TRP A 160 8.01 -14.00 -2.73
N ASN A 161 8.86 -14.39 -1.79
CA ASN A 161 9.90 -15.40 -1.97
C ASN A 161 9.49 -16.72 -1.29
N PRO A 162 9.04 -17.74 -2.02
CA PRO A 162 8.64 -19.02 -1.43
C PRO A 162 9.73 -19.74 -0.62
N ALA A 163 11.01 -19.45 -0.89
CA ALA A 163 12.12 -20.05 -0.15
C ALA A 163 12.37 -19.38 1.21
N GLU A 164 11.84 -18.17 1.42
CA GLU A 164 12.12 -17.37 2.62
C GLU A 164 10.87 -16.86 3.35
N VAL A 165 9.68 -17.00 2.76
CA VAL A 165 8.44 -16.41 3.29
C VAL A 165 8.13 -16.84 4.73
N GLU A 166 8.46 -18.08 5.09
CA GLU A 166 8.27 -18.62 6.45
C GLU A 166 9.29 -18.08 7.47
N LYS A 167 10.33 -17.37 7.01
CA LYS A 167 11.34 -16.72 7.86
C LYS A 167 11.03 -15.23 8.11
N MET A 168 9.99 -14.70 7.48
CA MET A 168 9.61 -13.30 7.59
C MET A 168 8.68 -13.13 8.79
N ALA A 169 8.90 -12.10 9.61
CA ALA A 169 8.04 -11.79 10.76
C ALA A 169 6.56 -11.58 10.33
N LEU A 170 6.37 -10.98 9.16
CA LEU A 170 5.08 -10.92 8.49
C LEU A 170 5.25 -11.20 6.99
N PRO A 171 4.65 -12.29 6.46
CA PRO A 171 4.66 -12.55 5.03
C PRO A 171 4.08 -11.36 4.24
N PRO A 172 4.73 -10.90 3.15
CA PRO A 172 4.35 -9.70 2.43
C PRO A 172 2.89 -9.68 1.98
N CYS A 173 2.15 -8.64 2.39
CA CYS A 173 0.80 -8.38 1.89
C CYS A 173 0.87 -7.90 0.44
N HIS A 174 1.81 -7.02 0.12
CA HIS A 174 2.12 -6.56 -1.25
C HIS A 174 3.09 -7.54 -1.89
N ALA A 175 2.54 -8.55 -2.57
CA ALA A 175 3.34 -9.68 -3.02
C ALA A 175 4.22 -9.32 -4.24
N LEU A 176 3.69 -8.53 -5.18
CA LEU A 176 4.42 -8.06 -6.36
C LEU A 176 3.82 -6.78 -6.91
N PHE A 177 4.60 -6.05 -7.71
CA PHE A 177 4.13 -4.93 -8.50
C PHE A 177 4.88 -4.84 -9.83
N GLN A 178 4.22 -4.23 -10.81
CA GLN A 178 4.72 -4.08 -12.18
C GLN A 178 4.60 -2.64 -12.63
N PHE A 179 5.64 -2.12 -13.30
CA PHE A 179 5.59 -0.84 -13.98
C PHE A 179 5.26 -1.00 -15.46
N TYR A 180 4.71 0.07 -16.04
CA TYR A 180 4.34 0.18 -17.44
C TYR A 180 4.64 1.60 -17.91
N VAL A 181 5.28 1.74 -19.07
CA VAL A 181 5.54 3.03 -19.71
C VAL A 181 4.75 3.10 -21.02
N ALA A 182 4.02 4.19 -21.20
CA ALA A 182 3.38 4.55 -22.47
C ALA A 182 3.17 6.06 -22.54
N ASP A 183 3.26 6.63 -23.74
CA ASP A 183 2.98 8.06 -23.99
C ASP A 183 3.74 9.01 -23.04
N GLY A 184 4.98 8.68 -22.70
CA GLY A 184 5.83 9.46 -21.78
C GLY A 184 5.41 9.39 -20.32
N ARG A 185 4.48 8.49 -19.95
CA ARG A 185 3.95 8.31 -18.60
C ARG A 185 4.35 6.97 -18.00
N LEU A 186 4.60 6.95 -16.69
CA LEU A 186 4.89 5.75 -15.91
C LEU A 186 3.69 5.39 -15.01
N SER A 187 3.13 4.21 -15.22
CA SER A 187 2.09 3.60 -14.37
C SER A 187 2.65 2.46 -13.54
N CYS A 188 1.98 2.13 -12.44
CA CYS A 188 2.33 1.01 -11.57
C CYS A 188 1.08 0.20 -11.23
N GLN A 189 1.17 -1.13 -11.32
CA GLN A 189 0.14 -2.04 -10.86
C GLN A 189 0.66 -2.87 -9.68
N LEU A 190 -0.03 -2.79 -8.55
CA LEU A 190 0.23 -3.60 -7.36
C LEU A 190 -0.70 -4.81 -7.31
N TYR A 191 -0.17 -5.97 -6.91
CA TYR A 191 -0.96 -7.09 -6.40
C TYR A 191 -0.75 -7.27 -4.89
N GLN A 192 -1.81 -7.04 -4.13
CA GLN A 192 -1.86 -7.21 -2.68
C GLN A 192 -2.69 -8.46 -2.33
N ARG A 193 -2.07 -9.50 -1.78
CA ARG A 193 -2.75 -10.79 -1.51
C ARG A 193 -3.80 -10.72 -0.40
N SER A 194 -3.61 -9.83 0.57
CA SER A 194 -4.40 -9.69 1.80
C SER A 194 -4.54 -8.21 2.13
N CYS A 195 -5.79 -7.76 2.20
CA CYS A 195 -6.11 -6.34 2.17
C CYS A 195 -7.06 -5.98 3.31
N ASP A 196 -6.49 -5.58 4.45
CA ASP A 196 -7.24 -4.87 5.48
C ASP A 196 -7.70 -3.54 4.88
N MET A 197 -8.98 -3.50 4.53
CA MET A 197 -9.54 -2.35 3.84
C MET A 197 -9.57 -1.12 4.75
N PHE A 198 -9.75 -1.25 6.05
CA PHE A 198 -9.87 -0.07 6.90
C PHE A 198 -8.50 0.53 7.26
N LEU A 199 -7.54 -0.27 7.72
CA LEU A 199 -6.24 0.26 8.16
C LEU A 199 -5.20 0.26 7.04
N GLY A 200 -4.97 -0.90 6.42
CA GLY A 200 -3.82 -1.12 5.53
C GLY A 200 -3.98 -0.46 4.16
N VAL A 201 -5.08 -0.70 3.47
CA VAL A 201 -5.25 -0.31 2.06
C VAL A 201 -5.10 1.20 1.82
N PRO A 202 -5.68 2.12 2.63
CA PRO A 202 -5.44 3.56 2.47
C PRO A 202 -3.95 3.94 2.52
N PHE A 203 -3.20 3.30 3.41
CA PHE A 203 -1.76 3.50 3.55
C PHE A 203 -1.02 2.98 2.31
N ASN A 204 -1.42 1.82 1.80
CA ASN A 204 -0.77 1.14 0.68
C ASN A 204 -1.03 1.84 -0.66
N ILE A 205 -2.23 2.41 -0.87
CA ILE A 205 -2.54 3.23 -2.04
C ILE A 205 -1.57 4.41 -2.12
N ALA A 206 -1.43 5.16 -1.02
CA ALA A 206 -0.54 6.32 -0.97
C ALA A 206 0.95 5.92 -1.13
N SER A 207 1.37 4.81 -0.51
CA SER A 207 2.76 4.31 -0.60
C SER A 207 3.18 4.00 -2.04
N TYR A 208 2.39 3.19 -2.76
CA TYR A 208 2.73 2.82 -4.14
C TYR A 208 2.48 3.95 -5.15
N SER A 209 1.56 4.86 -4.86
CA SER A 209 1.42 6.10 -5.64
C SER A 209 2.66 6.97 -5.50
N LEU A 210 3.20 7.12 -4.29
CA LEU A 210 4.42 7.87 -4.03
C LEU A 210 5.63 7.23 -4.74
N LEU A 211 5.77 5.90 -4.64
CA LEU A 211 6.81 5.15 -5.35
C LEU A 211 6.73 5.39 -6.87
N THR A 212 5.53 5.36 -7.44
CA THR A 212 5.31 5.59 -8.87
C THR A 212 5.76 6.98 -9.29
N MET A 213 5.38 8.01 -8.51
CA MET A 213 5.80 9.39 -8.76
C MET A 213 7.31 9.58 -8.62
N MET A 214 7.94 8.96 -7.62
CA MET A 214 9.41 8.99 -7.43
C MET A 214 10.14 8.34 -8.61
N MET A 215 9.67 7.18 -9.08
CA MET A 215 10.24 6.45 -10.22
C MET A 215 10.08 7.25 -11.52
N ALA A 216 8.90 7.85 -11.75
CA ALA A 216 8.63 8.70 -12.90
C ALA A 216 9.60 9.89 -12.93
N GLN A 217 9.74 10.62 -11.83
CA GLN A 217 10.64 11.76 -11.72
C GLN A 217 12.12 11.39 -11.94
N GLN A 218 12.57 10.25 -11.41
CA GLN A 218 13.95 9.76 -11.56
C GLN A 218 14.26 9.22 -12.96
N THR A 219 13.23 8.94 -13.76
CA THR A 219 13.36 8.48 -15.14
C THR A 219 12.98 9.53 -16.19
N GLY A 220 12.54 10.73 -15.76
CA GLY A 220 12.15 11.81 -16.66
C GLY A 220 10.82 11.57 -17.35
N LEU A 221 9.94 10.78 -16.72
CA LEU A 221 8.58 10.49 -17.17
C LEU A 221 7.57 11.24 -16.30
N GLU A 222 6.37 11.44 -16.82
CA GLU A 222 5.23 11.94 -16.06
C GLU A 222 4.55 10.80 -15.29
N PRO A 223 3.94 11.06 -14.11
CA PRO A 223 3.09 10.08 -13.46
C PRO A 223 1.88 9.70 -14.34
N GLY A 224 1.63 8.39 -14.47
CA GLY A 224 0.46 7.81 -15.11
C GLY A 224 -0.60 7.40 -14.10
N GLU A 225 -0.93 6.11 -14.07
CA GLU A 225 -1.91 5.55 -13.14
C GLU A 225 -1.26 4.67 -12.07
N PHE A 226 -1.81 4.69 -10.87
CA PHE A 226 -1.66 3.61 -9.91
C PHE A 226 -2.87 2.67 -9.99
N VAL A 227 -2.61 1.39 -10.30
CA VAL A 227 -3.61 0.33 -10.36
C VAL A 227 -3.41 -0.60 -9.17
N TRP A 228 -4.39 -0.64 -8.27
CA TRP A 228 -4.37 -1.53 -7.12
C TRP A 228 -5.18 -2.78 -7.42
N THR A 229 -4.61 -3.96 -7.25
CA THR A 229 -5.31 -5.25 -7.35
C THR A 229 -5.23 -6.00 -6.01
N GLY A 230 -6.39 -6.31 -5.43
CA GLY A 230 -6.50 -7.03 -4.16
C GLY A 230 -6.94 -8.48 -4.32
N GLY A 231 -6.31 -9.37 -3.56
CA GLY A 231 -6.72 -10.77 -3.35
C GLY A 231 -7.89 -10.83 -2.37
N ASP A 232 -7.62 -11.22 -1.11
CA ASP A 232 -8.63 -11.19 -0.04
C ASP A 232 -8.84 -9.76 0.47
N CYS A 233 -9.91 -9.11 0.01
CA CYS A 233 -10.28 -7.74 0.36
C CYS A 233 -11.31 -7.78 1.50
N HIS A 234 -10.87 -7.47 2.71
CA HIS A 234 -11.65 -7.72 3.92
C HIS A 234 -11.79 -6.50 4.81
N ILE A 235 -12.93 -6.44 5.49
CA ILE A 235 -13.19 -5.54 6.61
C ILE A 235 -13.27 -6.41 7.86
N TYR A 236 -12.45 -6.11 8.87
CA TYR A 236 -12.55 -6.79 10.15
C TYR A 236 -13.85 -6.43 10.87
N ASP A 237 -14.42 -7.40 11.57
CA ASP A 237 -15.71 -7.25 12.25
C ASP A 237 -15.68 -6.13 13.31
N ASN A 238 -14.52 -5.91 13.95
CA ASN A 238 -14.32 -4.84 14.92
C ASN A 238 -14.08 -3.44 14.29
N HIS A 239 -14.10 -3.32 12.97
CA HIS A 239 -13.95 -2.05 12.23
C HIS A 239 -15.26 -1.59 11.56
N ILE A 240 -16.35 -2.34 11.68
CA ILE A 240 -17.59 -2.07 10.94
C ILE A 240 -18.16 -0.69 11.26
N ASP A 241 -18.25 -0.32 12.54
CA ASP A 241 -18.81 0.99 12.92
C ASP A 241 -17.94 2.13 12.40
N GLN A 242 -16.61 1.97 12.42
CA GLN A 242 -15.66 2.93 11.88
C GLN A 242 -15.78 3.06 10.35
N VAL A 243 -16.00 1.94 9.66
CA VAL A 243 -16.27 1.94 8.22
C VAL A 243 -17.57 2.67 7.91
N LEU A 244 -18.66 2.35 8.63
CA LEU A 244 -19.95 3.01 8.43
C LEU A 244 -19.84 4.52 8.70
N GLU A 245 -19.10 4.94 9.73
CA GLU A 245 -18.81 6.35 9.97
C GLU A 245 -18.04 6.98 8.80
N GLN A 246 -16.98 6.33 8.32
CA GLN A 246 -16.18 6.83 7.19
C GLN A 246 -17.02 6.98 5.92
N LEU A 247 -17.88 6.00 5.61
CA LEU A 247 -18.73 5.99 4.43
C LEU A 247 -19.82 7.07 4.44
N GLY A 248 -20.16 7.59 5.62
CA GLY A 248 -21.11 8.69 5.79
C GLY A 248 -20.51 10.09 5.57
N ARG A 249 -19.20 10.19 5.34
CA ARG A 249 -18.50 11.47 5.13
C ARG A 249 -18.45 11.83 3.64
N GLU A 250 -18.68 13.10 3.32
CA GLU A 250 -18.45 13.63 1.99
C GLU A 250 -16.94 13.73 1.71
N PRO A 251 -16.44 13.28 0.54
CA PRO A 251 -15.02 13.39 0.22
C PRO A 251 -14.62 14.84 -0.07
N TYR A 252 -13.34 15.14 0.15
CA TYR A 252 -12.67 16.30 -0.46
C TYR A 252 -11.81 15.85 -1.64
N PRO A 253 -11.49 16.74 -2.60
CA PRO A 253 -10.54 16.44 -3.67
C PRO A 253 -9.20 15.95 -3.12
N TYR A 254 -8.54 15.07 -3.87
CA TYR A 254 -7.20 14.62 -3.50
C TYR A 254 -6.20 15.78 -3.46
N PRO A 255 -5.23 15.76 -2.52
CA PRO A 255 -4.17 16.76 -2.50
C PRO A 255 -3.21 16.59 -3.68
N GLN A 256 -2.32 17.56 -3.84
CA GLN A 256 -1.18 17.46 -4.75
C GLN A 256 0.06 16.99 -3.99
N MET A 257 0.89 16.16 -4.63
CA MET A 257 2.19 15.75 -4.10
C MET A 257 3.31 16.44 -4.89
N LYS A 258 4.09 17.28 -4.20
CA LYS A 258 5.33 17.83 -4.74
C LYS A 258 6.50 17.03 -4.22
N ILE A 259 7.39 16.66 -5.13
CA ILE A 259 8.60 15.89 -4.82
C ILE A 259 9.81 16.71 -5.26
N ARG A 260 10.69 17.09 -4.33
CA ARG A 260 11.99 17.67 -4.65
C ARG A 260 12.89 16.56 -5.19
N LYS A 261 13.43 16.73 -6.40
CA LYS A 261 14.28 15.71 -7.03
C LYS A 261 15.61 15.56 -6.30
N ALA A 262 15.81 14.40 -5.68
CA ALA A 262 17.10 13.96 -5.16
C ALA A 262 18.03 13.46 -6.28
N ASP A 263 19.33 13.34 -5.98
CA ASP A 263 20.36 12.90 -6.94
C ASP A 263 20.13 11.47 -7.47
N SER A 264 19.46 10.64 -6.68
CA SER A 264 19.06 9.29 -7.08
C SER A 264 17.78 8.87 -6.37
N LEU A 265 17.17 7.77 -6.85
CA LEU A 265 16.00 7.15 -6.19
C LEU A 265 16.27 6.77 -4.73
N PHE A 266 17.53 6.49 -4.37
CA PHE A 266 17.90 6.05 -3.02
C PHE A 266 18.38 7.20 -2.13
N GLY A 267 18.43 8.42 -2.67
CA GLY A 267 18.86 9.63 -1.97
C GLY A 267 17.73 10.55 -1.55
N TYR A 268 16.47 10.12 -1.66
CA TYR A 268 15.34 10.87 -1.12
C TYR A 268 15.31 10.79 0.41
N ASP A 269 14.94 11.90 1.02
CA ASP A 269 14.59 12.03 2.44
C ASP A 269 13.15 12.53 2.61
N TYR A 270 12.62 12.50 3.85
CA TYR A 270 11.23 12.85 4.11
C TYR A 270 10.89 14.29 3.69
N GLU A 271 11.84 15.20 3.88
CA GLU A 271 11.74 16.63 3.59
C GLU A 271 11.60 16.92 2.08
N ASP A 272 11.83 15.91 1.23
CA ASP A 272 11.62 16.02 -0.21
C ASP A 272 10.15 15.93 -0.62
N PHE A 273 9.26 15.56 0.30
CA PHE A 273 7.85 15.36 0.02
C PHE A 273 6.99 16.44 0.67
N GLU A 274 6.23 17.17 -0.15
CA GLU A 274 5.29 18.18 0.30
C GLU A 274 3.87 17.84 -0.20
N ILE A 275 2.95 17.63 0.74
CA ILE A 275 1.52 17.50 0.44
C ILE A 275 0.90 18.90 0.42
N VAL A 276 0.32 19.27 -0.71
CA VAL A 276 -0.31 20.58 -0.92
C VAL A 276 -1.83 20.43 -1.03
N GLY A 277 -2.57 21.22 -0.25
CA GLY A 277 -4.03 21.27 -0.34
C GLY A 277 -4.76 20.07 0.27
N TYR A 278 -4.16 19.39 1.26
CA TYR A 278 -4.80 18.24 1.90
C TYR A 278 -5.87 18.64 2.90
N GLN A 279 -7.10 18.72 2.41
CA GLN A 279 -8.30 18.79 3.22
C GLN A 279 -8.78 17.38 3.54
N HIS A 280 -8.99 17.07 4.82
CA HIS A 280 -9.44 15.76 5.24
C HIS A 280 -10.37 15.86 6.46
N HIS A 281 -11.17 14.82 6.64
CA HIS A 281 -11.96 14.65 7.85
C HIS A 281 -11.10 14.17 9.03
N PRO A 282 -11.56 14.36 10.29
CA PRO A 282 -10.83 13.91 11.47
C PRO A 282 -10.50 12.42 11.47
N THR A 283 -9.45 12.04 12.20
CA THR A 283 -9.04 10.64 12.34
C THR A 283 -10.16 9.79 12.94
N ILE A 284 -10.38 8.60 12.37
CA ILE A 284 -11.21 7.55 12.98
C ILE A 284 -10.25 6.52 13.59
N LYS A 285 -10.33 6.33 14.91
CA LYS A 285 -9.47 5.37 15.62
C LYS A 285 -10.04 3.96 15.46
N ALA A 286 -9.18 3.00 15.13
CA ALA A 286 -9.49 1.59 15.14
C ALA A 286 -8.32 0.77 15.69
N PRO A 287 -8.59 -0.33 16.41
CA PRO A 287 -7.55 -1.23 16.91
C PRO A 287 -6.96 -2.06 15.76
N ILE A 288 -5.68 -2.43 15.84
CA ILE A 288 -5.07 -3.39 14.91
C ILE A 288 -5.55 -4.80 15.30
N ALA A 289 -5.92 -5.62 14.32
CA ALA A 289 -6.17 -7.05 14.52
C ALA A 289 -4.83 -7.79 14.46
N VAL A 290 -4.37 -8.34 15.59
CA VAL A 290 -3.08 -9.05 15.72
C VAL A 290 -3.30 -10.56 15.62
#